data_AF-A0A969LHU0-F1
#
_entry.id   AF-A0A969LHU0-F1
#
_cell.length_a   1.000
_cell.length_b   1.000
_cell.length_c   1.000
_cell.angle_alpha   90.00
_cell.angle_beta   90.00
_cell.angle_gamma   90.00
#
_symmetry.space_group_name_H-M   'P 1'
#
loop_
_entity.id
_entity.type
_entity.pdbx_description
1 polymer ?
#
loop_
_entity_poly.entity_id
_entity_poly.type
_entity_poly.pdbx_seq_one_letter_code
_entity_poly.pdbx_strand_id
1 'polypeptide(L)'
;MVNFGWNGASIIGAVYCLLVLGYSILGITVAVGQFANNRPEQGLRYLLQVAFFGIIFFVTGGILIFNGWRLDPILQLSHFLLLLVVVYLAAVDLLMGFLNQQR
;
A
#
# COMPACT_ATOMS: atom_id res chain seq x y z
N MET A 1 -11.01 -22.47 20.29
CA MET A 1 -10.35 -23.27 19.24
C MET A 1 -9.82 -22.27 18.22
N VAL A 2 -8.50 -22.19 18.05
CA VAL A 2 -7.88 -21.33 17.03
C VAL A 2 -8.31 -21.92 15.69
N ASN A 3 -9.23 -21.27 15.00
CA ASN A 3 -9.67 -21.73 13.70
C ASN A 3 -8.58 -21.31 12.70
N PHE A 4 -7.52 -22.13 12.63
CA PHE A 4 -6.57 -22.13 11.50
C PHE A 4 -7.36 -22.58 10.27
N GLY A 5 -8.10 -21.66 9.68
CA GLY A 5 -9.02 -21.95 8.59
C GLY A 5 -9.15 -20.78 7.64
N TRP A 6 -9.52 -21.10 6.40
CA TRP A 6 -9.95 -20.15 5.37
C TRP A 6 -11.23 -19.44 5.79
N ASN A 7 -11.14 -18.56 6.78
CA ASN A 7 -12.23 -17.65 7.09
C ASN A 7 -12.20 -16.46 6.11
N GLY A 8 -13.30 -15.72 6.01
CA GLY A 8 -13.41 -14.60 5.09
C GLY A 8 -12.29 -13.56 5.23
N ALA A 9 -11.83 -13.30 6.46
CA ALA A 9 -10.72 -12.39 6.72
C ALA A 9 -9.40 -12.92 6.14
N SER A 10 -9.08 -14.20 6.33
CA SER A 10 -7.87 -14.82 5.75
C SER A 10 -7.88 -14.83 4.22
N ILE A 11 -9.05 -15.01 3.60
CA ILE A 11 -9.22 -14.92 2.14
C ILE A 11 -8.97 -13.47 1.66
N ILE A 12 -9.55 -12.48 2.34
CA ILE A 12 -9.31 -11.07 2.04
C ILE A 12 -7.82 -10.72 2.22
N GLY A 13 -7.16 -11.26 3.25
CA GLY A 13 -5.72 -11.10 3.45
C GLY A 13 -4.88 -11.64 2.30
N ALA A 14 -5.23 -12.81 1.78
CA ALA A 14 -4.57 -13.40 0.60
C ALA A 14 -4.76 -12.52 -0.65
N VAL A 15 -5.98 -11.99 -0.86
CA VAL A 15 -6.27 -11.05 -1.95
C VAL A 15 -5.42 -9.79 -1.82
N TYR A 16 -5.27 -9.23 -0.62
CA TYR A 16 -4.41 -8.07 -0.38
C TYR A 16 -2.95 -8.34 -0.77
N CYS A 17 -2.41 -9.51 -0.39
CA CYS A 17 -1.05 -9.91 -0.79
C CYS A 17 -0.91 -10.02 -2.32
N LEU A 18 -1.90 -10.56 -3.02
CA LEU A 18 -1.89 -10.64 -4.49
C LEU A 18 -1.97 -9.25 -5.14
N LEU A 19 -2.84 -8.38 -4.62
CA LEU A 19 -2.98 -7.01 -5.10
C LEU A 19 -1.69 -6.20 -4.93
N VAL A 20 -0.92 -6.42 -3.85
CA VAL A 20 0.39 -5.80 -3.66
C VAL A 20 1.37 -6.17 -4.77
N LEU A 21 1.38 -7.43 -5.20
CA LEU A 21 2.25 -7.86 -6.29
C LEU A 21 1.87 -7.14 -7.60
N GLY A 22 0.58 -7.10 -7.93
CA GLY A 22 0.09 -6.37 -9.10
C GLY A 22 0.41 -4.88 -9.05
N TYR A 23 0.16 -4.24 -7.91
CA TYR A 23 0.47 -2.83 -7.68
C TYR A 23 1.98 -2.54 -7.82
N SER A 24 2.82 -3.41 -7.27
CA SER A 24 4.27 -3.26 -7.32
C SER A 24 4.81 -3.40 -8.74
N ILE A 25 4.30 -4.38 -9.51
CA ILE A 25 4.68 -4.54 -10.92
C ILE A 25 4.33 -3.28 -11.71
N LEU A 26 3.07 -2.81 -11.62
CA LEU A 26 2.62 -1.62 -12.33
C LEU A 26 3.42 -0.37 -11.92
N GLY A 27 3.63 -0.17 -10.62
CA GLY A 27 4.35 1.00 -10.12
C GLY A 27 5.83 1.00 -10.52
N ILE A 28 6.49 -0.16 -10.54
CA ILE A 28 7.86 -0.30 -11.05
C ILE A 28 7.90 -0.05 -12.56
N THR A 29 6.98 -0.60 -13.34
CA THR A 29 6.92 -0.36 -14.79
C THR A 29 6.77 1.12 -15.10
N VAL A 30 5.89 1.83 -14.38
CA VAL A 30 5.73 3.27 -14.53
C VAL A 30 7.00 4.02 -14.10
N ALA A 31 7.63 3.64 -12.98
CA ALA A 31 8.87 4.26 -12.52
C ALA A 31 9.99 4.14 -13.57
N VAL A 32 10.19 2.95 -14.13
CA VAL A 32 11.16 2.71 -15.20
C VAL A 32 10.86 3.57 -16.43
N GLY A 33 9.59 3.69 -16.81
CA GLY A 33 9.17 4.59 -17.90
C GLY A 33 9.55 6.05 -17.65
N GLN A 34 9.46 6.54 -16.40
CA GLN A 34 9.86 7.91 -16.06
C GLN A 34 11.37 8.11 -16.06
N PHE A 35 12.14 7.12 -15.61
CA PHE A 35 13.60 7.16 -15.72
C PHE A 35 14.05 7.19 -17.19
N ALA A 36 13.40 6.42 -18.05
CA ALA A 36 13.68 6.44 -19.49
C ALA A 36 13.35 7.80 -20.14
N ASN A 37 12.37 8.54 -19.60
CA ASN A 37 11.97 9.86 -20.07
C ASN A 37 12.77 11.02 -19.42
N ASN A 38 13.91 10.74 -18.77
CA ASN A 38 14.73 11.74 -18.05
C ASN A 38 13.95 12.54 -16.98
N ARG A 39 12.98 11.91 -16.31
CA ARG A 39 12.23 12.48 -15.16
C ARG A 39 12.51 11.68 -13.89
N PRO A 40 13.76 11.68 -13.39
CA PRO A 40 14.17 10.85 -12.26
C PRO A 40 13.40 11.17 -10.97
N GLU A 41 12.96 12.42 -10.78
CA GLU A 41 12.15 12.85 -9.65
C GLU A 41 10.78 12.16 -9.61
N GLN A 42 10.16 11.97 -10.78
CA GLN A 42 8.88 11.26 -10.90
C GLN A 42 9.08 9.75 -10.72
N GLY A 43 10.15 9.19 -11.31
CA GLY A 43 10.50 7.78 -11.15
C GLY A 43 10.76 7.40 -9.68
N LEU A 44 11.52 8.22 -8.96
CA LEU A 44 11.79 8.02 -7.54
C LEU A 44 10.50 8.09 -6.70
N ARG A 45 9.59 9.02 -7.02
CA ARG A 45 8.29 9.13 -6.36
C ARG A 45 7.47 7.85 -6.49
N TYR A 46 7.39 7.26 -7.68
CA TYR A 46 6.68 5.99 -7.89
C TYR A 46 7.32 4.83 -7.12
N LEU A 47 8.65 4.75 -7.05
CA LEU A 47 9.34 3.74 -6.25
C LEU A 47 9.06 3.89 -4.76
N LEU A 48 9.10 5.11 -4.23
CA LEU A 48 8.72 5.41 -2.83
C LEU A 48 7.27 5.03 -2.56
N GLN A 49 6.37 5.31 -3.52
CA GLN A 49 4.96 4.95 -3.40
C GLN A 49 4.77 3.42 -3.38
N VAL A 50 5.43 2.69 -4.28
CA VAL A 50 5.42 1.22 -4.30
C VAL A 50 5.93 0.64 -2.99
N ALA A 51 7.06 1.13 -2.47
CA ALA A 51 7.61 0.66 -1.22
C ALA A 51 6.66 0.91 -0.04
N PHE A 52 6.14 2.13 0.09
CA PHE A 52 5.29 2.51 1.22
C PHE A 52 3.95 1.75 1.23
N PHE A 53 3.22 1.77 0.12
CA PHE A 53 1.95 1.04 0.00
C PHE A 53 2.16 -0.47 0.03
N GLY A 54 3.23 -0.97 -0.58
CA GLY A 54 3.57 -2.39 -0.58
C GLY A 54 3.76 -2.92 0.84
N ILE A 55 4.55 -2.24 1.67
CA ILE A 55 4.76 -2.63 3.08
C ILE A 55 3.44 -2.63 3.84
N ILE A 56 2.65 -1.55 3.74
CA ILE A 56 1.39 -1.40 4.46
C ILE A 56 0.41 -2.52 4.10
N PHE A 57 0.17 -2.74 2.81
CA PHE A 57 -0.79 -3.74 2.36
C PHE A 57 -0.29 -5.17 2.61
N PHE A 58 1.03 -5.41 2.55
CA PHE A 58 1.61 -6.71 2.86
C PHE A 58 1.50 -7.04 4.36
N VAL A 59 1.79 -6.09 5.24
CA VAL A 59 1.61 -6.24 6.69
C VAL A 59 0.14 -6.48 7.02
N THR A 60 -0.77 -5.71 6.41
CA THR A 60 -2.22 -5.88 6.58
C THR A 60 -2.66 -7.26 6.12
N GLY A 61 -2.30 -7.67 4.90
CA GLY A 61 -2.65 -8.96 4.32
C GLY A 61 -2.13 -10.14 5.12
N GLY A 62 -0.86 -10.09 5.55
CA GLY A 62 -0.25 -11.11 6.40
C GLY A 62 -0.99 -11.28 7.73
N ILE A 63 -1.36 -10.18 8.37
CA ILE A 63 -2.08 -10.23 9.65
C ILE A 63 -3.49 -10.80 9.46
N LEU A 64 -4.19 -10.44 8.39
CA LEU A 64 -5.49 -11.04 8.06
C LEU A 64 -5.38 -12.57 7.84
N ILE A 65 -4.31 -13.03 7.19
CA ILE A 65 -4.05 -14.47 6.97
C ILE A 65 -3.88 -15.20 8.32
N PHE A 66 -3.00 -14.70 9.21
CA PHE A 66 -2.63 -15.41 10.44
C PHE A 66 -3.56 -15.17 11.64
N ASN A 67 -4.19 -13.99 11.72
CA ASN A 67 -5.00 -13.58 12.87
C ASN A 67 -6.48 -13.38 12.52
N GLY A 68 -6.90 -13.68 11.29
CA GLY A 68 -8.26 -13.43 10.77
C GLY A 68 -9.42 -13.88 11.65
N TRP A 69 -9.16 -14.81 12.58
CA TRP A 69 -10.13 -15.35 13.53
C TRP A 69 -10.42 -14.44 14.74
N ARG A 70 -9.61 -13.41 15.01
CA ARG A 70 -9.87 -12.35 16.02
C ARG A 70 -10.12 -11.02 15.33
N LEU A 71 -11.38 -10.59 15.33
CA LEU A 71 -11.81 -9.41 14.58
C LEU A 71 -11.32 -8.08 15.21
N ASP A 72 -11.33 -7.96 16.54
CA ASP A 72 -11.07 -6.66 17.22
C ASP A 72 -9.66 -6.09 16.98
N PRO A 73 -8.55 -6.86 17.14
CA PRO A 73 -7.21 -6.31 16.91
C PRO A 73 -6.93 -6.04 15.43
N ILE A 74 -7.55 -6.80 14.53
CA ILE A 74 -7.40 -6.63 13.08
C ILE A 74 -8.06 -5.35 12.62
N LEU A 75 -9.28 -5.08 13.10
CA LEU A 75 -10.04 -3.91 12.69
C LEU A 75 -9.36 -2.61 13.16
N GLN A 76 -8.82 -2.60 14.39
CA GLN A 76 -8.08 -1.44 14.89
C GLN A 76 -6.80 -1.19 14.09
N LEU A 77 -6.08 -2.25 13.73
CA LEU A 77 -4.86 -2.13 12.95
C LEU A 77 -5.15 -1.71 11.50
N SER A 78 -6.16 -2.27 10.85
CA SER A 78 -6.53 -1.87 9.48
C SER A 78 -6.92 -0.40 9.41
N HIS A 79 -7.62 0.14 10.41
CA HIS A 79 -7.92 1.56 10.51
C HIS A 79 -6.65 2.41 10.72
N PHE A 80 -5.69 1.94 11.51
CA PHE A 80 -4.40 2.62 11.67
C PHE A 80 -3.58 2.65 10.38
N LEU A 81 -3.52 1.55 9.63
CA LEU A 81 -2.82 1.51 8.35
C LEU A 81 -3.54 2.36 7.28
N LEU A 82 -4.87 2.36 7.28
CA LEU A 82 -5.67 3.25 6.42
C LEU A 82 -5.36 4.71 6.74
N LEU A 83 -5.29 5.08 8.03
CA LEU A 83 -4.91 6.42 8.46
C LEU A 83 -3.53 6.81 7.90
N LEU A 84 -2.53 5.92 8.01
CA LEU A 84 -1.20 6.17 7.46
C LEU A 84 -1.21 6.40 5.94
N VAL A 85 -2.00 5.60 5.21
CA VAL A 85 -2.18 5.76 3.76
C VAL A 85 -2.81 7.11 3.43
N VAL A 86 -3.86 7.51 4.16
CA VAL A 86 -4.53 8.79 3.98
C VAL A 86 -3.60 9.96 4.27
N VAL A 87 -2.84 9.89 5.37
CA VAL A 87 -1.84 10.91 5.72
C VAL A 87 -0.77 11.03 4.65
N TYR A 88 -0.26 9.90 4.14
CA TYR A 88 0.70 9.89 3.04
C TYR A 88 0.13 10.55 1.77
N LEU A 89 -1.08 10.16 1.36
CA LEU A 89 -1.75 10.71 0.17
C LEU A 89 -1.98 12.22 0.31
N ALA A 90 -2.49 12.66 1.46
CA ALA A 90 -2.71 14.08 1.75
C ALA A 90 -1.40 14.88 1.72
N ALA A 91 -0.32 14.34 2.29
CA ALA A 91 0.99 15.00 2.26
C ALA A 91 1.53 15.12 0.83
N VAL A 92 1.40 14.07 0.01
CA VAL A 92 1.82 14.07 -1.39
C VAL A 92 0.97 15.06 -2.21
N ASP A 93 -0.34 15.10 -2.00
CA ASP A 93 -1.26 15.99 -2.72
C ASP A 93 -0.96 17.46 -2.41
N LEU A 94 -0.77 17.78 -1.12
CA LEU A 94 -0.41 19.10 -0.65
C LEU A 94 0.95 19.55 -1.21
N LEU A 95 1.97 18.68 -1.18
CA LEU A 95 3.29 18.96 -1.76
C LEU A 95 3.18 19.25 -3.27
N MET A 96 2.44 18.43 -4.01
CA MET A 96 2.27 18.62 -5.46
C MET A 96 1.50 19.91 -5.78
N GLY A 97 0.48 20.25 -4.97
CA GLY A 97 -0.25 21.51 -5.08
C GLY A 97 0.67 22.73 -4.93
N PHE A 98 1.55 22.72 -3.92
CA PHE A 98 2.53 23.79 -3.74
C PHE A 98 3.54 23.88 -4.89
N LEU A 99 4.04 22.75 -5.38
CA LEU A 99 5.00 22.72 -6.49
C LEU A 99 4.40 23.23 -7.80
N ASN A 100 3.12 22.92 -8.08
CA ASN A 100 2.43 23.42 -9.26
C ASN A 100 2.14 24.92 -9.20
N GLN A 101 2.00 25.50 -8.01
CA GLN A 101 1.76 26.94 -7.85
C GLN A 101 3.01 27.80 -8.12
N GLN A 102 4.19 27.18 -8.16
CA GLN A 102 5.49 27.82 -8.38
C GLN A 102 5.96 27.77 -9.85
N ARG A 103 5.21 27.10 -10.74
CA ARG A 103 5.50 26.97 -12.17
C ARG A 103 4.56 27.83 -12.99
#